data_AF-A0AAU7QS70-F1
#
_entry.id   AF-A0AAU7QS70-F1
#
_cell.length_a   1.000
_cell.length_b   1.000
_cell.length_c   1.000
_cell.angle_alpha   90.00
_cell.angle_beta   90.00
_cell.angle_gamma   90.00
#
_symmetry.space_group_name_H-M   'P 1'
#
loop_
_entity.id
_entity.type
_entity.pdbx_description
1 polymer ?
#
loop_
_entity_poly.entity_id
_entity_poly.type
_entity_poly.pdbx_seq_one_letter_code
_entity_poly.pdbx_strand_id
1 'polypeptide(L)'
;MINYKIGDIITIYYNILENNKIKKLFFKGIIKNIKGKKKKKSILIKNFCYSIGIERIFFLKQKNIVNIIINKINKKKIHNKKLYFLNKKNLNI
;
A
#
# COMPACT_ATOMS: atom_id res chain seq x y z
N MET A 1 -15.45 -7.81 4.69
CA MET A 1 -14.74 -6.80 3.85
C MET A 1 -13.61 -6.21 4.69
N ILE A 2 -12.36 -6.38 4.29
CA ILE A 2 -11.19 -5.94 5.10
C ILE A 2 -11.21 -4.41 5.19
N ASN A 3 -11.27 -3.88 6.42
CA ASN A 3 -11.40 -2.45 6.69
C ASN A 3 -10.02 -1.83 6.96
N TYR A 4 -9.37 -1.33 5.92
CA TYR A 4 -8.09 -0.60 6.00
C TYR A 4 -8.32 0.91 5.92
N LYS A 5 -7.45 1.67 6.58
CA LYS A 5 -7.47 3.13 6.65
C LYS A 5 -6.10 3.70 6.29
N ILE A 6 -6.09 5.00 5.98
CA ILE A 6 -4.85 5.75 5.80
C ILE A 6 -4.02 5.61 7.08
N GLY A 7 -2.73 5.32 6.94
CA GLY A 7 -1.79 5.09 8.04
C GLY A 7 -1.59 3.64 8.45
N ASP A 8 -2.47 2.72 8.05
CA ASP A 8 -2.27 1.29 8.33
C ASP A 8 -1.06 0.75 7.55
N ILE A 9 -0.37 -0.23 8.15
CA ILE A 9 0.69 -0.98 7.48
C ILE A 9 0.06 -2.23 6.88
N ILE A 10 0.14 -2.36 5.56
CA ILE A 10 -0.42 -3.48 4.82
C ILE A 10 0.65 -4.17 3.97
N THR A 11 0.42 -5.45 3.67
CA THR A 11 1.15 -6.20 2.65
C THR A 11 0.17 -6.55 1.54
N ILE A 12 0.49 -6.13 0.31
CA ILE A 12 -0.25 -6.55 -0.89
C ILE A 12 0.57 -7.63 -1.59
N TYR A 13 -0.04 -8.80 -1.77
CA TYR A 13 0.49 -9.85 -2.64
C TYR A 13 -0.10 -9.68 -4.03
N TYR A 14 0.76 -9.66 -5.04
CA TYR A 14 0.35 -9.51 -6.44
C TYR A 14 1.18 -10.40 -7.35
N ASN A 15 0.57 -10.79 -8.46
CA ASN A 15 1.23 -11.56 -9.51
C ASN A 15 1.89 -10.63 -10.51
N ILE A 16 3.12 -10.98 -10.93
CA ILE A 16 3.82 -10.35 -12.04
C ILE A 16 4.24 -11.42 -13.05
N LEU A 17 4.25 -11.05 -14.32
CA LEU A 17 4.74 -11.90 -15.41
C LEU A 17 6.21 -11.59 -15.63
N GLU A 18 7.07 -12.59 -15.47
CA GLU A 18 8.49 -12.53 -15.81
C GLU A 18 8.82 -13.72 -16.70
N ASN A 19 9.33 -13.46 -17.91
CA ASN A 19 9.79 -14.49 -18.86
C ASN A 19 8.79 -15.64 -19.02
N ASN A 20 7.52 -15.30 -19.29
CA ASN A 20 6.38 -16.22 -19.44
C ASN A 20 5.99 -17.03 -18.19
N LYS A 21 6.59 -16.77 -17.02
CA LYS A 21 6.20 -17.38 -15.74
C LYS A 21 5.53 -16.35 -14.85
N ILE A 22 4.51 -16.80 -14.10
CA ILE A 22 3.84 -15.97 -13.09
C ILE A 22 4.61 -16.11 -11.78
N LYS A 23 5.14 -15.00 -11.26
CA LYS A 23 5.71 -14.94 -9.91
C LYS A 23 4.79 -14.17 -8.99
N LYS A 24 4.64 -14.67 -7.76
CA LYS A 24 3.94 -13.98 -6.68
C LYS A 24 4.93 -13.10 -5.91
N LEU A 25 4.75 -11.80 -6.00
CA LEU A 25 5.53 -10.82 -5.25
C LEU A 25 4.68 -10.20 -4.15
N PHE A 26 5.33 -9.48 -3.24
CA PHE A 26 4.66 -8.72 -2.20
C PHE A 26 5.20 -7.29 -2.13
N PHE A 27 4.34 -6.37 -1.71
CA PHE A 27 4.72 -5.01 -1.36
C PHE A 27 4.15 -4.66 0.01
N LYS A 28 5.05 -4.45 0.97
CA LYS A 28 4.70 -4.04 2.34
C LYS A 28 4.96 -2.57 2.52
N GLY A 29 4.04 -1.85 3.15
CA GLY A 29 4.25 -0.44 3.46
C GLY A 29 3.04 0.23 4.11
N ILE A 30 3.16 1.52 4.35
CA ILE A 30 2.13 2.36 4.96
C ILE A 30 1.16 2.86 3.88
N ILE A 31 -0.14 2.79 4.14
CA ILE A 31 -1.15 3.43 3.30
C ILE A 31 -1.03 4.94 3.44
N LYS A 32 -0.52 5.59 2.40
CA LYS A 32 -0.35 7.05 2.37
C LYS A 32 -1.63 7.77 1.96
N ASN A 33 -2.40 7.16 1.08
CA ASN A 33 -3.60 7.75 0.49
C ASN A 33 -4.50 6.68 -0.13
N ILE A 34 -5.81 6.89 -0.06
CA ILE A 34 -6.84 6.04 -0.69
C ILE A 34 -7.69 6.94 -1.59
N LYS A 35 -7.82 6.57 -2.86
CA LYS A 35 -8.58 7.35 -3.86
C LYS A 35 -9.64 6.49 -4.54
N GLY A 36 -10.64 7.16 -5.10
CA GLY A 36 -11.70 6.52 -5.89
C GLY A 36 -12.74 5.77 -5.06
N LYS A 37 -13.78 5.30 -5.74
CA LYS A 37 -14.92 4.56 -5.16
C LYS A 37 -15.14 3.26 -5.92
N LYS A 38 -15.67 2.24 -5.23
CA LYS A 38 -16.09 0.95 -5.80
C LYS A 38 -15.02 0.31 -6.72
N LYS A 39 -15.27 0.29 -8.04
CA LYS A 39 -14.41 -0.36 -9.04
C LYS A 39 -13.10 0.39 -9.32
N LYS A 40 -13.08 1.71 -9.12
CA LYS A 40 -11.90 2.57 -9.37
C LYS A 40 -11.14 2.88 -8.07
N LYS A 41 -11.33 2.09 -7.01
CA LYS A 41 -10.67 2.34 -5.71
C LYS A 41 -9.19 1.94 -5.82
N SER A 42 -8.31 2.88 -5.51
CA SER A 42 -6.86 2.68 -5.52
C SER A 42 -6.23 3.09 -4.18
N ILE A 43 -5.11 2.45 -3.86
CA ILE A 43 -4.33 2.73 -2.66
C ILE A 43 -2.92 3.10 -3.09
N LEU A 44 -2.41 4.20 -2.54
CA LEU A 44 -1.01 4.58 -2.62
C LEU A 44 -0.32 4.08 -1.34
N ILE A 45 0.65 3.20 -1.50
CA ILE A 45 1.44 2.63 -0.42
C ILE A 45 2.86 3.17 -0.53
N LYS A 46 3.44 3.58 0.61
CA LYS A 46 4.84 3.97 0.71
C LYS A 46 5.62 2.93 1.51
N ASN A 47 6.73 2.48 0.96
CA ASN A 47 7.74 1.70 1.67
C ASN A 47 9.06 2.49 1.70
N PHE A 48 9.83 2.35 2.76
CA PHE A 48 11.21 2.83 2.81
C PHE A 48 12.11 1.61 2.81
N CYS A 49 12.99 1.51 1.83
CA CYS A 49 13.95 0.41 1.71
C CYS A 49 15.31 1.00 1.33
N TYR A 50 16.37 0.62 2.03
CA TYR A 50 17.73 1.14 1.79
C TYR A 50 17.80 2.68 1.69
N SER A 51 17.12 3.39 2.61
CA SER A 51 17.03 4.86 2.63
C SER A 51 16.32 5.50 1.43
N ILE A 52 15.75 4.69 0.52
CA ILE A 52 14.99 5.15 -0.64
C ILE A 52 13.49 4.96 -0.35
N GLY A 53 12.73 6.05 -0.43
CA GLY A 53 11.28 6.02 -0.31
C GLY A 53 10.63 5.58 -1.62
N ILE A 54 10.11 4.36 -1.66
CA ILE A 54 9.42 3.79 -2.82
C ILE A 54 7.91 3.93 -2.63
N GLU A 55 7.23 4.48 -3.63
CA GLU A 55 5.77 4.61 -3.65
C GLU A 55 5.17 3.76 -4.78
N ARG A 56 4.10 3.02 -4.46
CA ARG A 56 3.35 2.23 -5.46
C ARG A 56 1.86 2.43 -5.32
N ILE A 57 1.18 2.47 -6.46
CA ILE A 57 -0.27 2.58 -6.56
C ILE A 57 -0.84 1.21 -6.94
N PHE A 58 -1.82 0.74 -6.17
CA PHE A 58 -2.53 -0.51 -6.44
C PHE A 58 -4.02 -0.24 -6.66
N PHE A 59 -4.59 -0.80 -7.73
CA PHE A 59 -6.02 -0.78 -8.00
C PHE A 59 -6.68 -2.03 -7.42
N LEU A 60 -7.55 -1.86 -6.43
CA LEU A 60 -8.00 -2.97 -5.58
C LEU A 60 -8.85 -4.04 -6.28
N LYS A 61 -9.43 -3.73 -7.44
CA LYS A 61 -10.19 -4.68 -8.25
C LYS A 61 -9.38 -5.29 -9.40
N GLN A 62 -8.08 -5.04 -9.46
CA GLN A 62 -7.24 -5.59 -10.51
C GLN A 62 -7.03 -7.09 -10.29
N LYS A 63 -7.12 -7.89 -11.36
CA LYS A 63 -7.05 -9.37 -11.31
C LYS A 63 -5.72 -9.91 -10.78
N ASN A 64 -4.66 -9.12 -10.85
CA ASN A 64 -3.33 -9.51 -10.40
C ASN A 64 -3.13 -9.39 -8.89
N ILE A 65 -4.04 -8.77 -8.14
CA ILE A 65 -3.97 -8.73 -6.67
C ILE A 65 -4.47 -10.07 -6.14
N VAL A 66 -3.58 -10.79 -5.46
CA VAL A 66 -3.87 -12.11 -4.90
C VAL A 66 -4.44 -11.99 -3.50
N ASN A 67 -3.82 -11.15 -2.65
CA ASN A 67 -4.25 -10.99 -1.27
C ASN A 67 -3.79 -9.65 -0.69
N ILE A 68 -4.52 -9.15 0.31
CA ILE A 68 -4.18 -7.94 1.07
C ILE A 68 -4.25 -8.28 2.55
N ILE A 69 -3.12 -8.19 3.25
CA ILE A 69 -3.01 -8.46 4.68
C ILE A 69 -2.76 -7.14 5.42
N ILE A 70 -3.50 -6.89 6.50
CA ILE A 70 -3.20 -5.79 7.42
C ILE A 70 -2.21 -6.30 8.46
N ASN A 71 -1.00 -5.74 8.48
CA ASN A 71 0.03 -6.13 9.45
C ASN A 71 -0.10 -5.33 10.76
N LYS A 72 -0.44 -4.04 10.65
CA LYS A 72 -0.58 -3.15 11.79
C LYS A 72 -1.65 -2.11 11.50
N ILE A 73 -2.66 -2.07 12.36
CA ILE A 73 -3.67 -1.02 12.34
C ILE A 73 -3.09 0.19 13.06
N ASN A 74 -3.14 1.35 12.42
CA ASN A 74 -2.76 2.57 13.10
C ASN A 74 -3.88 3.00 14.05
N LYS A 75 -3.60 2.94 15.35
CA LYS A 75 -4.55 3.37 16.40
C LYS A 75 -4.69 4.88 16.48
N LYS A 76 -3.71 5.65 15.97
CA LYS A 76 -3.75 7.11 16.01
C LYS A 76 -4.73 7.65 14.98
N LYS A 77 -5.60 8.56 15.41
CA LYS A 77 -6.54 9.25 14.53
C LYS A 77 -5.77 10.12 13.55
N ILE A 78 -5.78 9.71 12.29
CA ILE A 78 -5.23 10.51 11.20
C ILE A 78 -6.31 11.49 10.76
N HIS A 79 -6.05 12.76 10.98
CA HIS A 79 -6.94 13.85 10.56
C HIS A 79 -6.79 14.19 9.08
N ASN A 80 -5.62 13.86 8.49
CA ASN A 80 -5.30 14.23 7.12
C ASN A 80 -5.73 13.14 6.14
N LYS A 81 -6.48 13.53 5.11
CA LYS A 81 -6.87 12.63 3.99
C LYS A 81 -5.66 12.09 3.20
N LYS A 82 -4.47 12.66 3.36
CA LYS A 82 -3.21 12.25 2.71
C LYS A 82 -2.02 12.53 3.63
N LEU A 83 -1.09 11.58 3.73
CA LEU A 83 0.11 11.72 4.57
C LEU A 83 1.30 12.29 3.78
N TYR A 84 1.18 13.52 3.26
CA TYR A 84 2.27 14.16 2.50
C TYR A 84 3.53 14.40 3.35
N PHE A 85 3.38 14.52 4.68
CA PHE A 85 4.50 14.69 5.61
C PHE A 85 5.46 13.49 5.62
N LEU A 86 5.02 12.30 5.19
CA LEU A 86 5.89 11.13 4.99
C LEU A 86 6.94 11.34 3.89
N ASN A 87 6.85 12.43 3.12
CA ASN A 87 7.86 12.78 2.12
C ASN A 87 9.09 13.46 2.71
N LYS A 88 8.94 14.16 3.85
CA LYS A 88 10.02 14.94 4.47
C LYS A 88 10.76 14.18 5.58
N LYS A 89 10.12 13.18 6.19
CA LYS A 89 10.72 12.41 7.28
C LYS A 89 11.23 11.07 6.76
N ASN A 90 12.54 10.84 6.87
CA ASN A 90 13.10 9.50 6.94
C ASN A 90 12.49 8.84 8.17
N LEU A 91 11.54 7.95 7.94
CA LEU A 91 11.00 7.10 8.98
C LEU A 91 11.94 5.90 9.10
N ASN A 92 12.77 5.93 10.14
CA ASN A 92 13.40 4.73 10.66
C ASN A 92 12.26 3.83 11.15
N ILE A 93 11.89 2.83 10.34
CA ILE A 93 10.94 1.78 10.68
C ILE A 93 11.73 0.51 10.88
#